data_AF-A0A1V4UJI4-F1
#
_entry.id   AF-A0A1V4UJI4-F1
#
_cell.length_a   1.000
_cell.length_b   1.000
_cell.length_c   1.000
_cell.angle_alpha   90.00
_cell.angle_beta   90.00
_cell.angle_gamma   90.00
#
_symmetry.space_group_name_H-M   'P 1'
#
loop_
_entity.id
_entity.type
_entity.pdbx_description
1 polymer ?
#
loop_
_entity_poly.entity_id
_entity_poly.type
_entity_poly.pdbx_seq_one_letter_code
_entity_poly.pdbx_strand_id
1 'polypeptide(L)' 'MLMIHIKKYYETITNQEIPTNRYNSLEISPVHIHKNKKCHKDAILALGDEIVNHIRGDQMVPVGYSSDAVSETVAAEH' A
#
# COMPACT_ATOMS: atom_id res chain seq x y z
N MET A 1 17.15 -5.11 2.83
CA MET A 1 16.55 -6.37 3.31
C MET A 1 15.16 -6.15 3.90
N LEU A 2 15.02 -5.32 4.93
CA LEU A 2 13.76 -5.15 5.67
C LEU A 2 12.50 -4.94 4.80
N MET A 3 12.56 -4.08 3.77
CA MET A 3 11.40 -3.84 2.90
C MET A 3 10.92 -5.08 2.13
N ILE A 4 11.83 -5.97 1.74
CA ILE A 4 11.46 -7.23 1.10
C ILE A 4 10.75 -8.16 2.07
N HIS A 5 11.16 -8.17 3.34
CA HIS A 5 10.47 -8.95 4.37
C HIS A 5 9.08 -8.41 4.66
N ILE A 6 8.92 -7.08 4.67
CA ILE A 6 7.60 -6.45 4.86
C ILE A 6 6.66 -6.81 3.71
N LYS A 7 7.13 -6.73 2.44
CA LYS A 7 6.37 -7.21 1.28
C LYS A 7 5.97 -8.68 1.47
N LYS A 8 6.95 -9.57 1.67
CA LYS A 8 6.70 -11.02 1.81
C LYS A 8 5.73 -11.33 2.95
N TYR A 9 5.86 -10.64 4.07
CA TYR A 9 4.97 -10.81 5.21
C TYR A 9 3.53 -10.45 4.83
N TYR A 10 3.31 -9.27 4.23
CA TYR A 10 2.00 -8.85 3.74
C TYR A 10 1.41 -9.88 2.77
N GLU A 11 2.17 -10.31 1.76
CA GLU A 11 1.71 -11.27 0.76
C GLU A 11 1.36 -12.63 1.37
N THR A 12 2.11 -13.05 2.39
CA THR A 12 1.86 -14.31 3.10
C THR A 12 0.57 -14.26 3.93
N ILE A 13 0.29 -13.14 4.62
CA ILE A 13 -0.90 -13.04 5.48
C ILE A 13 -2.19 -12.73 4.71
N THR A 14 -2.09 -12.08 3.55
CA THR A 14 -3.25 -11.67 2.74
C THR A 14 -3.50 -12.61 1.56
N ASN A 15 -2.51 -13.42 1.16
CA ASN A 15 -2.47 -14.13 -0.13
C ASN A 15 -2.63 -13.20 -1.35
N GLN A 16 -2.36 -11.90 -1.20
CA GLN A 16 -2.35 -10.94 -2.30
C GLN A 16 -0.91 -10.63 -2.70
N GLU A 17 -0.61 -10.69 -4.00
CA GLU A 17 0.69 -10.26 -4.52
C GLU A 17 0.74 -8.75 -4.71
N ILE A 18 1.82 -8.12 -4.24
CA ILE A 18 2.09 -6.70 -4.48
C ILE A 18 2.93 -6.58 -5.75
N PRO A 19 2.42 -5.99 -6.84
CA PRO A 19 3.21 -5.73 -8.05
C PRO A 19 4.27 -4.66 -7.76
N THR A 20 5.53 -4.96 -8.06
CA THR A 20 6.68 -4.08 -7.78
C THR A 20 7.49 -3.74 -9.03
N ASN A 21 6.80 -3.29 -10.08
CA ASN A 21 7.38 -3.09 -11.42
C ASN A 21 8.52 -2.06 -11.42
N ARG A 22 8.34 -0.94 -10.72
CA ARG A 22 9.36 0.12 -10.62
C ARG A 22 10.56 -0.37 -9.83
N TYR A 23 10.35 -1.02 -8.69
CA TYR A 23 11.46 -1.63 -7.95
C TYR A 23 12.22 -2.67 -8.81
N ASN A 24 11.50 -3.55 -9.51
CA ASN A 24 12.10 -4.59 -10.37
C ASN A 24 12.95 -3.99 -11.50
N SER A 25 12.49 -2.90 -12.11
CA SER A 25 13.21 -2.20 -13.19
C SER A 25 14.55 -1.57 -12.75
N LEU A 26 14.76 -1.37 -11.45
CA LEU A 26 16.02 -0.81 -10.93
C LEU A 26 17.15 -1.86 -10.88
N GLU A 27 16.82 -3.14 -11.09
CA GLU A 27 17.77 -4.28 -11.03
C GLU A 27 18.67 -4.24 -9.79
N ILE A 28 18.15 -3.71 -8.69
CA ILE A 28 18.79 -3.63 -7.39
C ILE A 28 18.05 -4.61 -6.50
N SER A 29 18.82 -5.46 -5.84
CA SER A 29 18.32 -6.29 -4.76
C SER A 29 19.23 -6.15 -3.55
N PRO A 30 18.74 -6.51 -2.35
CA PRO A 30 19.52 -6.37 -1.14
C PRO A 30 20.87 -7.13 -1.11
N VAL A 31 21.10 -8.10 -1.99
CA VAL A 31 22.38 -8.83 -2.08
C VAL A 31 23.47 -8.03 -2.82
N HIS A 32 23.08 -6.99 -3.55
CA HIS A 32 24.00 -6.15 -4.33
C HIS A 32 24.78 -5.17 -3.45
N ILE A 33 25.49 -5.65 -2.44
CA ILE A 33 26.16 -4.83 -1.41
C ILE A 33 27.26 -3.89 -1.96
N HIS A 34 27.68 -4.10 -3.20
CA HIS A 34 28.69 -3.29 -3.88
C HIS A 34 28.10 -2.20 -4.78
N LYS A 35 26.77 -2.16 -4.99
CA LYS A 35 26.13 -1.09 -5.75
C LYS A 35 26.10 0.20 -4.92
N ASN A 36 25.95 1.34 -5.61
CA ASN A 36 26.07 2.63 -4.97
C ASN A 36 24.91 2.89 -3.97
N LYS A 37 25.18 3.71 -2.95
CA LYS A 37 24.20 4.03 -1.90
C LYS A 37 22.92 4.68 -2.44
N LYS A 38 23.02 5.44 -3.54
CA LYS A 38 21.87 6.12 -4.15
C LYS A 38 20.89 5.11 -4.73
N CYS A 39 21.36 4.15 -5.54
CA CYS A 39 20.55 3.08 -6.12
C CYS A 39 19.83 2.25 -5.04
N HIS A 40 20.48 1.98 -3.91
CA HIS A 40 19.81 1.31 -2.80
C HIS A 40 18.69 2.14 -2.18
N LYS A 41 18.88 3.47 -2.03
CA LYS A 41 17.82 4.37 -1.56
C LYS A 41 16.66 4.43 -2.56
N ASP A 42 16.97 4.57 -3.85
CA ASP A 42 15.98 4.63 -4.92
C ASP A 42 15.13 3.34 -4.94
N ALA A 43 15.76 2.18 -4.73
CA ALA A 43 15.06 0.91 -4.61
C ALA A 43 14.18 0.81 -3.36
N ILE A 44 14.66 1.30 -2.19
CA ILE A 44 13.84 1.33 -0.96
C ILE A 44 12.62 2.23 -1.15
N LEU A 45 12.79 3.42 -1.75
CA LEU A 45 11.70 4.36 -1.99
C LEU A 45 10.69 3.79 -3.00
N ALA A 46 11.16 3.24 -4.11
CA ALA A 46 10.28 2.61 -5.10
C ALA A 46 9.44 1.48 -4.50
N LEU A 47 10.08 0.59 -3.73
CA LEU A 47 9.40 -0.53 -3.09
C LEU A 47 8.40 -0.06 -2.02
N GLY A 48 8.77 0.95 -1.23
CA GLY A 48 7.89 1.55 -0.22
C GLY A 48 6.64 2.18 -0.85
N ASP A 49 6.81 2.96 -1.92
CA ASP A 49 5.71 3.58 -2.66
C ASP A 49 4.73 2.53 -3.20
N GLU A 50 5.26 1.45 -3.82
CA GLU A 50 4.44 0.40 -4.42
C GLU A 50 3.65 -0.39 -3.35
N ILE A 51 4.26 -0.71 -2.21
CA ILE A 51 3.57 -1.35 -1.08
C ILE A 51 2.44 -0.46 -0.55
N VAL A 52 2.74 0.81 -0.27
CA VAL A 52 1.74 1.74 0.30
C VAL A 52 0.57 1.96 -0.66
N ASN A 53 0.86 2.14 -1.95
CA ASN A 53 -0.17 2.33 -2.96
C ASN A 53 -1.07 1.10 -3.10
N HIS A 54 -0.50 -0.11 -3.08
CA HIS A 54 -1.27 -1.34 -3.12
C HIS A 54 -2.19 -1.47 -1.90
N ILE A 55 -1.66 -1.29 -0.69
CA ILE A 55 -2.45 -1.40 0.56
C ILE A 55 -3.56 -0.35 0.58
N ARG A 56 -3.29 0.88 0.15
CA ARG A 56 -4.32 1.93 0.08
C ARG A 56 -5.41 1.59 -0.93
N GLY A 57 -5.03 1.05 -2.10
CA GLY A 57 -5.99 0.62 -3.11
C GLY A 57 -6.88 -0.53 -2.62
N ASP A 58 -6.32 -1.47 -1.86
CA ASP A 58 -7.07 -2.58 -1.26
C ASP A 58 -8.02 -2.11 -0.14
N GLN A 59 -7.61 -1.13 0.68
CA GLN A 59 -8.46 -0.54 1.72
C GLN A 59 -9.60 0.34 1.21
N MET A 60 -9.67 0.64 -0.10
CA MET A 60 -10.79 1.38 -0.70
C MET A 60 -12.04 0.52 -0.94
N VAL A 61 -12.16 -0.68 -0.35
CA VAL A 61 -13.47 -1.31 -0.17
C VAL A 61 -14.30 -0.38 0.71
N PRO A 62 -15.38 0.23 0.21
CA PRO A 62 -16.18 1.13 1.01
C PRO A 62 -16.73 0.33 2.18
N VAL A 63 -16.23 0.61 3.38
CA VAL A 63 -16.93 0.23 4.61
C VAL A 63 -18.32 0.81 4.43
N GLY A 64 -19.31 -0.07 4.26
CA GLY A 64 -20.70 0.29 4.03
C GLY A 64 -21.26 1.05 5.22
N TYR A 65 -20.93 2.34 5.32
CA TYR A 65 -21.81 3.27 5.95
C TYR A 65 -23.01 3.38 5.03
N SER A 66 -24.05 2.60 5.34
CA SER A 66 -25.40 3.04 5.03
C SER A 66 -25.50 4.45 5.60
N SER A 67 -25.45 5.44 4.71
CA SER A 67 -25.95 6.77 5.02
C SER A 67 -27.45 6.58 5.17
N ASP A 68 -27.88 6.08 6.33
CA ASP A 68 -29.22 6.31 6.81
C ASP A 68 -29.34 7.82 6.89
N ALA A 69 -29.88 8.37 5.81
CA ALA A 69 -30.39 9.72 5.76
C ALA A 69 -31.44 9.77 6.86
N VAL A 70 -31.02 10.23 8.04
CA VAL A 70 -31.93 10.70 9.07
C VAL A 70 -32.72 11.83 8.43
N SER A 71 -33.88 11.48 7.91
CA SER A 71 -34.91 12.41 7.50
C SER A 71 -35.41 13.06 8.79
N GLU A 72 -34.76 14.14 9.20
CA GLU A 72 -35.27 15.05 10.22
C GLU A 72 -36.58 15.65 9.68
N THR A 73 -37.68 15.02 10.05
CA THR A 73 -38.99 15.65 9.97
C THR A 73 -39.06 16.68 11.10
N VAL A 74 -38.73 17.92 10.76
CA VAL A 74 -38.90 19.07 11.65
C VAL A 74 -40.40 19.25 11.87
N ALA A 75 -40.88 18.84 13.05
CA ALA A 75 -42.23 19.15 13.51
C ALA A 75 -42.29 20.64 13.85
N ALA A 76 -43.04 21.40 13.06
CA ALA A 76 -43.42 22.77 13.40
C ALA A 76 -44.56 22.71 14.44
N GLU A 77 -44.31 23.24 15.63
CA GLU A 77 -45.36 23.53 16.62
C GLU A 77 -45.95 24.93 16.39
N HIS A 78 -47.25 25.02 16.64
CA HIS A 78 -48.20 26.05 16.20
C HIS A 78 -48.72 26.84 17.40
#